data_AF-A0A7S3EEB4-F1
#
_entry.id   AF-A0A7S3EEB4-F1
#
_cell.length_a   1.000
_cell.length_b   1.000
_cell.length_c   1.000
_cell.angle_alpha   90.00
_cell.angle_beta   90.00
_cell.angle_gamma   90.00
#
_symmetry.space_group_name_H-M   'P 1'
#
loop_
_entity.id
_entity.type
_entity.pdbx_description
1 polymer ?
#
loop_
_entity_poly.entity_id
_entity_poly.type
_entity_poly.pdbx_seq_one_letter_code
_entity_poly.pdbx_strand_id
1 'polypeptide(L)'
;MYRSGFVGSGGVVGRAAGLRRIVCVRMVSTSATTPKMAYAELCDRLKEISYLGGVAGLLGWDEQVMLPEGGMTARGKQKAALAATLHDKRTDSKLGELIATAESDVQALGLMEQANVRDARIAYDRHTKLSRELAAREAELGVEGFIAWKKAREESDFSIFAPVLQEIVDLRKEIASVTKPEWDAYDACIDLFERGMTSARLTEIFDELKAGLVPLLNEIRGALEAQPELPSGLKGSEDWDTKKQAELSRQIAEALGFDFQRGRLDVSVHPFTGGSDPADVRITTRYSSDNPWEVC
;
A
#
# COMPACT_ATOMS: atom_id res chain seq x y z
N MET A 1 -26.38 110.55 22.94
CA MET A 1 -25.43 110.87 21.85
C MET A 1 -24.95 109.56 21.25
N TYR A 2 -24.86 109.45 19.91
CA TYR A 2 -24.40 108.31 19.10
C TYR A 2 -25.15 106.96 19.36
N ARG A 3 -26.01 106.47 18.45
CA ARG A 3 -25.77 105.91 17.08
C ARG A 3 -24.84 104.69 17.08
N SER A 4 -25.06 103.59 16.34
CA SER A 4 -26.23 102.97 15.66
C SER A 4 -25.68 101.79 14.83
N GLY A 5 -26.24 100.58 14.84
CA GLY A 5 -25.70 99.48 14.01
C GLY A 5 -26.47 98.15 14.05
N PHE A 6 -27.40 97.97 13.11
CA PHE A 6 -28.36 96.85 12.98
C PHE A 6 -28.72 96.74 11.47
N VAL A 7 -28.96 95.60 10.81
CA VAL A 7 -29.16 94.19 11.18
C VAL A 7 -28.32 93.28 10.24
N GLY A 8 -28.00 92.04 10.63
CA GLY A 8 -27.41 91.03 9.74
C GLY A 8 -27.74 89.59 10.13
N SER A 9 -28.96 89.13 9.81
CA SER A 9 -29.52 87.82 10.20
C SER A 9 -29.17 86.68 9.25
N GLY A 10 -29.01 85.45 9.77
CA GLY A 10 -29.04 84.22 8.95
C GLY A 10 -28.40 83.01 9.63
N GLY A 11 -29.18 82.17 10.29
CA GLY A 11 -28.70 80.90 10.86
C GLY A 11 -29.21 79.70 10.08
N VAL A 12 -28.38 78.65 9.94
CA VAL A 12 -28.80 77.29 9.58
C VAL A 12 -27.98 76.30 10.42
N VAL A 13 -28.64 75.26 10.93
CA VAL A 13 -28.06 74.20 11.76
C VAL A 13 -27.55 73.05 10.89
N GLY A 14 -26.36 72.52 11.16
CA GLY A 14 -25.81 71.33 10.49
C GLY A 14 -24.97 70.46 11.44
N ARG A 15 -25.17 69.14 11.42
CA ARG A 15 -24.54 68.18 12.35
C ARG A 15 -23.26 67.54 11.79
N ALA A 16 -22.36 67.21 12.71
CA ALA A 16 -21.45 66.05 12.73
C ALA A 16 -20.33 65.89 11.68
N ALA A 17 -19.11 65.69 12.17
CA ALA A 17 -18.17 64.66 11.68
C ALA A 17 -17.11 64.37 12.76
N GLY A 18 -17.12 63.17 13.36
CA GLY A 18 -16.05 62.73 14.26
C GLY A 18 -14.89 62.14 13.46
N LEU A 19 -13.65 62.55 13.76
CA LEU A 19 -12.46 61.97 13.11
C LEU A 19 -12.29 60.50 13.50
N ARG A 20 -12.68 59.58 12.62
CA ARG A 20 -12.24 58.19 12.69
C ARG A 20 -10.83 58.09 12.12
N ARG A 21 -9.85 57.73 12.96
CA ARG A 21 -8.55 57.25 12.48
C ARG A 21 -8.79 56.00 11.63
N ILE A 22 -8.49 56.08 10.34
CA ILE A 22 -8.42 54.89 9.48
C ILE A 22 -7.17 54.12 9.90
N VAL A 23 -7.36 53.08 10.71
CA VAL A 23 -6.35 52.04 10.88
C VAL A 23 -6.35 51.25 9.57
N CYS A 24 -5.33 51.47 8.75
CA CYS A 24 -5.07 50.62 7.60
C CYS A 24 -4.61 49.25 8.13
N VAL A 25 -5.58 48.35 8.37
CA VAL A 25 -5.30 46.94 8.60
C VAL A 25 -4.73 46.42 7.29
N ARG A 26 -3.40 46.37 7.21
CA ARG A 26 -2.68 45.68 6.14
C ARG A 26 -3.08 44.22 6.24
N MET A 27 -4.03 43.80 5.41
CA MET A 27 -4.33 42.38 5.24
C MET A 27 -3.02 41.70 4.92
N VAL A 28 -2.57 40.82 5.82
CA VAL A 28 -1.53 39.86 5.48
C VAL A 28 -2.18 39.00 4.42
N SER A 29 -1.78 39.20 3.16
CA SER A 29 -2.09 38.25 2.11
C SER A 29 -1.42 36.95 2.52
N THR A 30 -2.20 36.05 3.10
CA THR A 30 -1.85 34.64 3.19
C THR A 30 -1.73 34.19 1.74
N SER A 31 -0.49 34.13 1.24
CA SER A 31 -0.21 33.66 -0.10
C SER A 31 -0.83 32.28 -0.24
N ALA A 32 -1.87 32.16 -1.08
CA ALA A 32 -2.57 30.90 -1.27
C ALA A 32 -1.54 29.84 -1.68
N THR A 33 -1.51 28.72 -0.96
CA THR A 33 -0.59 27.62 -1.26
C THR A 33 -0.82 27.17 -2.69
N THR A 34 0.18 27.37 -3.55
CA THR A 34 0.07 26.95 -4.96
C THR A 34 0.06 25.42 -5.06
N PRO A 35 -0.52 24.83 -6.13
CA PRO A 35 -0.47 23.38 -6.37
C PRO A 35 0.95 22.83 -6.28
N LYS A 36 1.94 23.58 -6.77
CA LYS A 36 3.36 23.22 -6.73
C LYS A 36 3.94 23.20 -5.30
N MET A 37 3.56 24.15 -4.45
CA MET A 37 3.96 24.18 -3.05
C MET A 37 3.28 23.07 -2.24
N ALA A 38 2.00 22.82 -2.49
CA ALA A 38 1.25 21.72 -1.87
C ALA A 38 1.85 20.35 -2.26
N TYR A 39 2.19 20.17 -3.54
CA TYR A 39 2.88 18.98 -4.03
C TYR A 39 4.25 18.76 -3.37
N ALA A 40 5.02 19.82 -3.11
CA ALA A 40 6.29 19.71 -2.41
C ALA A 40 6.13 19.22 -0.96
N GLU A 41 5.21 19.81 -0.18
CA GLU A 41 4.92 19.34 1.19
C GLU A 41 4.33 17.91 1.20
N LEU A 42 3.47 17.59 0.22
CA LEU A 42 2.94 16.25 0.02
C LEU A 42 4.08 15.23 -0.18
N CYS A 43 5.06 15.55 -1.04
CA CYS A 43 6.21 14.68 -1.26
C CYS A 43 7.01 14.41 0.02
N ASP A 44 7.23 15.42 0.86
CA ASP A 44 8.02 15.25 2.09
C ASP A 44 7.27 14.39 3.14
N ARG A 45 5.95 14.53 3.24
CA ARG A 45 5.10 13.65 4.06
C ARG A 45 5.07 12.22 3.52
N LEU A 46 4.96 12.03 2.20
CA LEU A 46 5.00 10.71 1.58
C LEU A 46 6.35 10.02 1.75
N LYS A 47 7.48 10.76 1.70
CA LYS A 47 8.82 10.22 2.03
C LYS A 47 8.88 9.73 3.47
N GLU A 48 8.37 10.50 4.44
CA GLU A 48 8.35 10.07 5.85
C GLU A 48 7.54 8.77 6.04
N ILE A 49 6.36 8.68 5.41
CA ILE A 49 5.54 7.45 5.39
C ILE A 49 6.29 6.30 4.73
N SER A 50 7.04 6.56 3.65
CA SER A 50 7.86 5.57 2.96
C SER A 50 9.01 5.05 3.83
N TYR A 51 9.74 5.93 4.51
CA TYR A 51 10.84 5.54 5.40
C TYR A 51 10.34 4.70 6.59
N LEU A 52 9.21 5.08 7.19
CA LEU A 52 8.57 4.28 8.25
C LEU A 52 8.04 2.93 7.70
N GLY A 53 7.57 2.89 6.46
CA GLY A 53 7.26 1.66 5.74
C GLY A 53 8.50 0.77 5.53
N GLY A 54 9.65 1.36 5.21
CA GLY A 54 10.94 0.69 5.13
C GLY A 54 11.38 0.05 6.44
N VAL A 55 11.20 0.76 7.56
CA VAL A 55 11.43 0.19 8.90
C VAL A 55 10.48 -0.98 9.18
N ALA A 56 9.21 -0.89 8.77
CA ALA A 56 8.27 -2.01 8.89
C ALA A 56 8.69 -3.22 8.04
N GLY A 57 9.20 -2.99 6.82
CA GLY A 57 9.80 -4.01 5.96
C GLY A 57 11.01 -4.70 6.60
N LEU A 58 11.91 -3.92 7.21
CA LEU A 58 13.06 -4.46 7.95
C LEU A 58 12.64 -5.32 9.17
N LEU A 59 11.64 -4.87 9.94
CA LEU A 59 11.09 -5.64 11.06
C LEU A 59 10.44 -6.94 10.60
N GLY A 60 9.82 -6.95 9.42
CA GLY A 60 9.25 -8.13 8.77
C GLY A 60 10.32 -9.09 8.26
N TRP A 61 11.36 -8.60 7.58
CA TRP A 61 12.49 -9.43 7.15
C TRP A 61 13.20 -10.08 8.34
N ASP A 62 13.51 -9.32 9.40
CA ASP A 62 14.22 -9.84 10.57
C ASP A 62 13.39 -10.92 11.30
N GLU A 63 12.07 -10.75 11.36
CA GLU A 63 11.12 -11.72 11.93
C GLU A 63 11.15 -13.08 11.22
N GLN A 64 11.48 -13.11 9.92
CA GLN A 64 11.48 -14.32 9.09
C GLN A 64 12.87 -14.94 8.89
N VAL A 65 13.95 -14.24 9.28
CA VAL A 65 15.34 -14.61 8.95
C VAL A 65 16.26 -14.71 10.18
N MET A 66 16.14 -13.78 11.15
CA MET A 66 17.13 -13.63 12.23
C MET A 66 16.55 -13.65 13.65
N LEU A 67 15.25 -13.39 13.81
CA LEU A 67 14.59 -13.23 15.10
C LEU A 67 14.56 -14.55 15.90
N PRO A 68 15.13 -14.60 17.13
CA PRO A 68 14.96 -15.76 18.00
C PRO A 68 13.49 -15.94 18.43
N GLU A 69 13.04 -17.18 18.61
CA GLU A 69 11.64 -17.52 18.96
C GLU A 69 11.10 -16.72 20.17
N GLY A 70 11.91 -16.55 21.23
CA GLY A 70 11.54 -15.76 22.40
C GLY A 70 11.30 -14.26 22.14
N GLY A 71 11.69 -13.75 20.97
CA GLY A 71 11.50 -12.37 20.53
C GLY A 71 10.15 -12.08 19.85
N MET A 72 9.39 -13.11 19.42
CA MET A 72 8.18 -12.94 18.60
C MET A 72 7.13 -12.02 19.25
N THR A 73 6.87 -12.16 20.56
CA THR A 73 5.91 -11.31 21.29
C THR A 73 6.35 -9.83 21.34
N ALA A 74 7.66 -9.57 21.43
CA ALA A 74 8.18 -8.21 21.40
C ALA A 74 8.10 -7.62 19.99
N ARG A 75 8.44 -8.41 18.95
CA ARG A 75 8.34 -8.02 17.55
C ARG A 75 6.90 -7.68 17.15
N GLY A 76 5.91 -8.48 17.57
CA GLY A 76 4.49 -8.19 17.34
C GLY A 76 4.09 -6.82 17.89
N LYS A 77 4.51 -6.48 19.12
CA LYS A 77 4.25 -5.17 19.73
C LYS A 77 4.95 -4.02 18.99
N GLN A 78 6.19 -4.22 18.53
CA GLN A 78 6.92 -3.24 17.72
C GLN A 78 6.18 -2.96 16.38
N LYS A 79 5.79 -4.02 15.67
CA LYS A 79 5.04 -3.92 14.40
C LYS A 79 3.69 -3.24 14.61
N ALA A 80 2.96 -3.56 15.69
CA ALA A 80 1.67 -2.92 16.00
C ALA A 80 1.80 -1.41 16.29
N ALA A 81 2.79 -1.00 17.09
CA ALA A 81 3.02 0.42 17.39
C ALA A 81 3.43 1.23 16.13
N LEU A 82 4.27 0.65 15.27
CA LEU A 82 4.66 1.25 14.01
C LEU A 82 3.49 1.31 13.01
N ALA A 83 2.64 0.27 12.96
CA ALA A 83 1.45 0.24 12.12
C ALA A 83 0.43 1.32 12.52
N ALA A 84 0.21 1.55 13.83
CA ALA A 84 -0.61 2.65 14.32
C ALA A 84 -0.05 4.02 13.89
N THR A 85 1.26 4.24 14.07
CA THR A 85 1.95 5.47 13.65
C THR A 85 1.83 5.70 12.13
N LEU A 86 1.94 4.65 11.33
CA LEU A 86 1.76 4.70 9.88
C LEU A 86 0.30 4.99 9.49
N HIS A 87 -0.67 4.41 10.20
CA HIS A 87 -2.10 4.66 9.95
C HIS A 87 -2.48 6.11 10.24
N ASP A 88 -2.05 6.67 11.37
CA ASP A 88 -2.31 8.06 11.73
C ASP A 88 -1.72 9.02 10.67
N LYS A 89 -0.47 8.78 10.22
CA LYS A 89 0.17 9.58 9.16
C LYS A 89 -0.50 9.45 7.79
N ARG A 90 -1.05 8.28 7.47
CA ARG A 90 -1.75 8.01 6.19
C ARG A 90 -3.18 8.55 6.17
N THR A 91 -3.76 8.84 7.33
CA THR A 91 -5.12 9.39 7.48
C THR A 91 -5.15 10.85 7.94
N ASP A 92 -3.99 11.46 8.22
CA ASP A 92 -3.83 12.90 8.54
C ASP A 92 -4.61 13.77 7.54
N SER A 93 -5.56 14.56 8.03
CA SER A 93 -6.39 15.44 7.21
C SER A 93 -5.57 16.42 6.39
N LYS A 94 -4.37 16.80 6.87
CA LYS A 94 -3.46 17.67 6.14
C LYS A 94 -2.93 17.01 4.87
N LEU A 95 -2.76 15.69 4.86
CA LEU A 95 -2.40 14.95 3.65
C LEU A 95 -3.51 15.07 2.59
N GLY A 96 -4.78 14.91 3.01
CA GLY A 96 -5.94 15.11 2.15
C GLY A 96 -6.09 16.53 1.59
N GLU A 97 -5.84 17.55 2.43
CA GLU A 97 -5.81 18.97 2.00
C GLU A 97 -4.75 19.24 0.93
N LEU A 98 -3.54 18.70 1.10
CA LEU A 98 -2.42 18.90 0.19
C LEU A 98 -2.68 18.22 -1.16
N ILE A 99 -3.22 17.00 -1.14
CA ILE A 99 -3.66 16.29 -2.35
C ILE A 99 -4.74 17.11 -3.08
N ALA A 100 -5.79 17.55 -2.38
CA ALA A 100 -6.86 18.37 -2.99
C ALA A 100 -6.35 19.72 -3.55
N THR A 101 -5.37 20.33 -2.89
CA THR A 101 -4.74 21.58 -3.38
C THR A 101 -3.90 21.31 -4.63
N ALA A 102 -3.16 20.20 -4.68
CA ALA A 102 -2.40 19.79 -5.87
C ALA A 102 -3.32 19.40 -7.05
N GLU A 103 -4.48 18.81 -6.78
CA GLU A 103 -5.53 18.48 -7.76
C GLU A 103 -6.25 19.72 -8.32
N SER A 104 -6.21 20.87 -7.63
CA SER A 104 -6.98 22.07 -8.03
C SER A 104 -6.53 22.72 -9.35
N ASP A 105 -5.26 22.54 -9.73
CA ASP A 105 -4.73 22.88 -11.06
C ASP A 105 -3.61 21.89 -11.42
N VAL A 106 -4.05 20.74 -11.93
CA VAL A 106 -3.18 19.64 -12.40
C VAL A 106 -2.26 20.08 -13.54
N GLN A 107 -2.61 21.11 -14.31
CA GLN A 107 -1.80 21.60 -15.44
C GLN A 107 -0.55 22.37 -14.98
N ALA A 108 -0.53 22.84 -13.73
CA ALA A 108 0.68 23.39 -13.08
C ALA A 108 1.71 22.31 -12.66
N LEU A 109 1.38 21.02 -12.81
CA LEU A 109 2.21 19.88 -12.43
C LEU A 109 2.75 19.13 -13.66
N GLY A 110 3.98 18.63 -13.58
CA GLY A 110 4.56 17.74 -14.59
C GLY A 110 3.99 16.31 -14.51
N LEU A 111 4.06 15.53 -15.60
CA LEU A 111 3.41 14.21 -15.70
C LEU A 111 3.70 13.25 -14.52
N MET A 112 4.95 13.20 -14.04
CA MET A 112 5.33 12.38 -12.87
C MET A 112 4.70 12.88 -11.57
N GLU A 113 4.52 14.19 -11.43
CA GLU A 113 3.92 14.83 -10.26
C GLU A 113 2.40 14.58 -10.24
N GLN A 114 1.75 14.65 -11.42
CA GLN A 114 0.35 14.26 -11.60
C GLN A 114 0.13 12.78 -11.23
N ALA A 115 1.04 11.89 -11.65
CA ALA A 115 1.00 10.47 -11.29
C ALA A 115 1.14 10.27 -9.76
N ASN A 116 2.09 10.95 -9.12
CA ASN A 116 2.28 10.91 -7.67
C ASN A 116 1.05 11.41 -6.91
N VAL A 117 0.41 12.51 -7.35
CA VAL A 117 -0.81 13.05 -6.73
C VAL A 117 -1.97 12.08 -6.87
N ARG A 118 -2.21 11.51 -8.07
CA ARG A 118 -3.23 10.48 -8.31
C ARG A 118 -3.01 9.26 -7.40
N ASP A 119 -1.77 8.80 -7.27
CA ASP A 119 -1.46 7.59 -6.52
C ASP A 119 -1.55 7.84 -5.00
N ALA A 120 -1.18 9.03 -4.54
CA ALA A 120 -1.42 9.50 -3.18
C ALA A 120 -2.92 9.63 -2.86
N ARG A 121 -3.74 10.17 -3.79
CA ARG A 121 -5.20 10.23 -3.68
C ARG A 121 -5.80 8.84 -3.48
N ILE A 122 -5.44 7.88 -4.33
CA ILE A 122 -5.94 6.49 -4.24
C ILE A 122 -5.55 5.85 -2.89
N ALA A 123 -4.31 6.05 -2.44
CA ALA A 123 -3.85 5.52 -1.15
C ALA A 123 -4.55 6.18 0.05
N TYR A 124 -4.72 7.50 0.03
CA TYR A 124 -5.40 8.26 1.08
C TYR A 124 -6.88 7.86 1.19
N ASP A 125 -7.60 7.83 0.07
CA ASP A 125 -8.99 7.39 0.01
C ASP A 125 -9.16 5.95 0.53
N ARG A 126 -8.25 5.02 0.18
CA ARG A 126 -8.26 3.64 0.70
C ARG A 126 -8.09 3.59 2.23
N HIS A 127 -7.30 4.49 2.80
CA HIS A 127 -7.06 4.53 4.25
C HIS A 127 -8.12 5.31 5.04
N THR A 128 -8.86 6.22 4.41
CA THR A 128 -9.84 7.09 5.08
C THR A 128 -11.31 6.72 4.86
N LYS A 129 -11.66 6.00 3.79
CA LYS A 129 -13.04 5.54 3.53
C LYS A 129 -13.46 4.33 4.38
N LEU A 130 -12.51 3.57 4.90
CA LEU A 130 -12.78 2.44 5.79
C LEU A 130 -13.02 2.97 7.21
N SER A 131 -14.21 2.72 7.77
CA SER A 131 -14.51 3.13 9.15
C SER A 131 -13.69 2.32 10.16
N ARG A 132 -13.52 2.86 11.37
CA ARG A 132 -12.80 2.17 12.45
C ARG A 132 -13.48 0.84 12.81
N GLU A 133 -14.80 0.81 12.76
CA GLU A 133 -15.64 -0.35 13.05
C GLU A 133 -15.47 -1.44 11.99
N LEU A 134 -15.41 -1.07 10.70
CA LEU A 134 -15.14 -2.01 9.61
C LEU A 134 -13.72 -2.57 9.68
N ALA A 135 -12.72 -1.71 9.95
CA ALA A 135 -11.33 -2.14 10.12
C ALA A 135 -11.16 -3.08 11.34
N ALA A 136 -11.89 -2.84 12.43
CA ALA A 136 -11.91 -3.73 13.60
C ALA A 136 -12.54 -5.09 13.27
N ARG A 137 -13.73 -5.09 12.64
CA ARG A 137 -14.40 -6.32 12.17
C ARG A 137 -13.52 -7.12 11.21
N GLU A 138 -12.82 -6.46 10.30
CA GLU A 138 -11.85 -7.09 9.39
C GLU A 138 -10.69 -7.78 10.15
N ALA A 139 -10.13 -7.12 11.16
CA ALA A 139 -9.05 -7.69 11.96
C ALA A 139 -9.51 -8.87 12.83
N GLU A 140 -10.66 -8.75 13.48
CA GLU A 140 -11.26 -9.80 14.33
C GLU A 140 -11.61 -11.05 13.50
N LEU A 141 -12.34 -10.86 12.40
CA LEU A 141 -12.77 -11.96 11.52
C LEU A 141 -11.58 -12.61 10.79
N GLY A 142 -10.48 -11.88 10.55
CA GLY A 142 -9.23 -12.44 10.05
C GLY A 142 -8.57 -13.42 11.03
N VAL A 143 -8.61 -13.14 12.33
CA VAL A 143 -8.11 -14.04 13.37
C VAL A 143 -9.00 -15.26 13.53
N GLU A 144 -10.32 -15.06 13.59
CA GLU A 144 -11.30 -16.14 13.66
C GLU A 144 -11.20 -17.07 12.44
N GLY A 145 -11.17 -16.49 11.24
CA GLY A 145 -11.01 -17.21 9.97
C GLY A 145 -9.76 -18.07 9.92
N PHE A 146 -8.62 -17.59 10.43
CA PHE A 146 -7.39 -18.39 10.51
C PHE A 146 -7.54 -19.59 11.47
N ILE A 147 -8.16 -19.40 12.63
CA ILE A 147 -8.39 -20.47 13.63
C ILE A 147 -9.34 -21.52 13.06
N ALA A 148 -10.47 -21.09 12.49
CA ALA A 148 -11.46 -21.97 11.88
C ALA A 148 -10.89 -22.73 10.67
N TRP A 149 -10.17 -22.05 9.78
CA TRP A 149 -9.48 -22.68 8.64
C TRP A 149 -8.46 -23.73 9.08
N LYS A 150 -7.64 -23.43 10.09
CA LYS A 150 -6.63 -24.37 10.59
C LYS A 150 -7.29 -25.67 11.06
N LYS A 151 -8.33 -25.55 11.89
CA LYS A 151 -9.10 -26.69 12.39
C LYS A 151 -9.78 -27.45 11.24
N ALA A 152 -10.46 -26.75 10.33
CA ALA A 152 -11.11 -27.34 9.16
C ALA A 152 -10.14 -28.13 8.28
N ARG A 153 -8.90 -27.65 8.13
CA ARG A 153 -7.84 -28.34 7.38
C ARG A 153 -7.30 -29.57 8.11
N GLU A 154 -7.10 -29.49 9.42
CA GLU A 154 -6.64 -30.62 10.25
C GLU A 154 -7.68 -31.75 10.31
N GLU A 155 -8.97 -31.40 10.42
CA GLU A 155 -10.09 -32.36 10.49
C GLU A 155 -10.64 -32.75 9.09
N SER A 156 -10.17 -32.10 8.01
CA SER A 156 -10.69 -32.22 6.64
C SER A 156 -12.21 -31.95 6.52
N ASP A 157 -12.74 -31.08 7.38
CA ASP A 157 -14.16 -30.73 7.45
C ASP A 157 -14.40 -29.25 7.11
N PHE A 158 -14.90 -29.00 5.90
CA PHE A 158 -15.24 -27.65 5.42
C PHE A 158 -16.39 -27.00 6.19
N SER A 159 -17.27 -27.77 6.83
CA SER A 159 -18.43 -27.22 7.56
C SER A 159 -18.03 -26.34 8.75
N ILE A 160 -16.83 -26.55 9.29
CA ILE A 160 -16.21 -25.74 10.34
C ILE A 160 -15.87 -24.33 9.83
N PHE A 161 -15.45 -24.19 8.57
CA PHE A 161 -15.01 -22.92 7.99
C PHE A 161 -16.09 -22.20 7.18
N ALA A 162 -17.08 -22.93 6.63
CA ALA A 162 -18.11 -22.38 5.75
C ALA A 162 -18.87 -21.16 6.34
N PRO A 163 -19.26 -21.11 7.63
CA PRO A 163 -19.92 -19.93 8.21
C PRO A 163 -19.00 -18.70 8.21
N VAL A 164 -17.76 -18.87 8.69
CA VAL A 164 -16.77 -17.77 8.78
C VAL A 164 -16.38 -17.28 7.39
N LEU A 165 -16.28 -18.17 6.40
CA LEU A 165 -16.06 -17.80 5.00
C LEU A 165 -17.20 -16.94 4.44
N GLN A 166 -18.46 -17.25 4.76
CA GLN A 166 -19.61 -16.45 4.34
C GLN A 166 -19.52 -15.03 4.93
N GLU A 167 -19.20 -14.90 6.21
CA GLU A 167 -18.99 -13.59 6.86
C GLU A 167 -17.83 -12.82 6.22
N ILE A 168 -16.72 -13.49 5.88
CA ILE A 168 -15.58 -12.86 5.18
C ILE A 168 -16.01 -12.31 3.82
N VAL A 169 -16.78 -13.08 3.05
CA VAL A 169 -17.30 -12.69 1.73
C VAL A 169 -18.26 -11.49 1.84
N ASP A 170 -19.16 -11.49 2.82
CA ASP A 170 -20.10 -10.38 2.98
C ASP A 170 -19.42 -9.12 3.51
N LEU A 171 -18.44 -9.24 4.41
CA LEU A 171 -17.58 -8.12 4.82
C LEU A 171 -16.74 -7.57 3.65
N ARG A 172 -16.24 -8.41 2.74
CA ARG A 172 -15.57 -7.92 1.51
C ARG A 172 -16.50 -7.06 0.66
N LYS A 173 -17.76 -7.47 0.47
CA LYS A 173 -18.77 -6.69 -0.27
C LYS A 173 -19.09 -5.37 0.43
N GLU A 174 -19.25 -5.38 1.75
CA GLU A 174 -19.45 -4.19 2.57
C GLU A 174 -18.29 -3.18 2.39
N ILE A 175 -17.05 -3.66 2.53
CA ILE A 175 -15.84 -2.85 2.31
C ILE A 175 -15.76 -2.33 0.86
N ALA A 176 -16.07 -3.14 -0.15
CA ALA A 176 -16.11 -2.72 -1.55
C ALA A 176 -17.13 -1.59 -1.75
N SER A 177 -18.34 -1.71 -1.20
CA SER A 177 -19.41 -0.71 -1.33
C SER A 177 -19.05 0.67 -0.75
N VAL A 178 -18.25 0.74 0.32
CA VAL A 178 -17.84 2.02 0.93
C VAL A 178 -16.56 2.60 0.30
N THR A 179 -15.68 1.75 -0.23
CA THR A 179 -14.41 2.19 -0.85
C THR A 179 -14.53 2.51 -2.34
N LYS A 180 -15.36 1.75 -3.07
CA LYS A 180 -15.64 1.85 -4.50
C LYS A 180 -17.13 1.52 -4.84
N PRO A 181 -18.10 2.37 -4.46
CA PRO A 181 -19.53 2.11 -4.67
C PRO A 181 -19.94 1.91 -6.15
N GLU A 182 -19.22 2.52 -7.09
CA GLU A 182 -19.51 2.46 -8.54
C GLU A 182 -18.95 1.21 -9.24
N TRP A 183 -18.28 0.30 -8.51
CA TRP A 183 -17.63 -0.89 -9.07
C TRP A 183 -18.37 -2.15 -8.67
N ASP A 184 -18.26 -3.22 -9.48
CA ASP A 184 -18.60 -4.55 -9.00
C ASP A 184 -17.73 -4.91 -7.78
N ALA A 185 -18.32 -5.58 -6.79
CA ALA A 185 -17.65 -5.87 -5.53
C ALA A 185 -16.42 -6.77 -5.71
N TYR A 186 -16.41 -7.66 -6.71
CA TYR A 186 -15.27 -8.51 -7.01
C TYR A 186 -14.17 -7.74 -7.74
N ASP A 187 -14.51 -6.90 -8.72
CA ASP A 187 -13.56 -5.99 -9.38
C ASP A 187 -12.91 -5.01 -8.39
N ALA A 188 -13.70 -4.48 -7.44
CA ALA A 188 -13.20 -3.65 -6.36
C ALA A 188 -12.21 -4.39 -5.44
N CYS A 189 -12.41 -5.70 -5.23
CA CYS A 189 -11.47 -6.53 -4.48
C CYS A 189 -10.22 -6.87 -5.28
N ILE A 190 -10.34 -7.14 -6.59
CA ILE A 190 -9.21 -7.41 -7.49
C ILE A 190 -8.25 -6.21 -7.55
N ASP A 191 -8.79 -4.99 -7.67
CA ASP A 191 -8.00 -3.74 -7.73
C ASP A 191 -7.10 -3.50 -6.49
N LEU A 192 -7.41 -4.11 -5.35
CA LEU A 192 -6.57 -4.04 -4.15
C LEU A 192 -5.21 -4.73 -4.34
N PHE A 193 -5.12 -5.65 -5.30
CA PHE A 193 -3.95 -6.48 -5.62
C PHE A 193 -3.34 -6.11 -6.98
N GLU A 194 -4.17 -5.88 -8.01
CA GLU A 194 -3.73 -5.47 -9.35
C GLU A 194 -4.58 -4.29 -9.84
N ARG A 195 -4.03 -3.07 -9.78
CA ARG A 195 -4.79 -1.83 -10.01
C ARG A 195 -5.35 -1.77 -11.43
N GLY A 196 -6.66 -1.51 -11.53
CA GLY A 196 -7.38 -1.39 -12.80
C GLY A 196 -7.75 -2.73 -13.44
N MET A 197 -7.38 -3.86 -12.84
CA MET A 197 -7.80 -5.18 -13.31
C MET A 197 -9.27 -5.46 -12.96
N THR A 198 -9.95 -6.18 -13.84
CA THR A 198 -11.36 -6.56 -13.71
C THR A 198 -11.55 -8.04 -14.00
N SER A 199 -12.62 -8.62 -13.47
CA SER A 199 -13.09 -9.97 -13.77
C SER A 199 -13.27 -10.22 -15.28
N ALA A 200 -13.76 -9.23 -16.02
CA ALA A 200 -13.85 -9.29 -17.49
C ALA A 200 -12.46 -9.46 -18.12
N ARG A 201 -11.49 -8.62 -17.76
CA ARG A 201 -10.12 -8.71 -18.31
C ARG A 201 -9.40 -10.00 -17.89
N LEU A 202 -9.61 -10.47 -16.66
CA LEU A 202 -9.12 -11.77 -16.21
C LEU A 202 -9.73 -12.92 -17.03
N THR A 203 -11.02 -12.85 -17.37
CA THR A 203 -11.70 -13.88 -18.16
C THR A 203 -11.08 -13.99 -19.56
N GLU A 204 -10.86 -12.86 -20.24
CA GLU A 204 -10.16 -12.82 -21.54
C GLU A 204 -8.78 -13.52 -21.48
N ILE A 205 -7.97 -13.19 -20.48
CA ILE A 205 -6.63 -13.77 -20.28
C ILE A 205 -6.74 -15.28 -20.00
N PHE A 206 -7.66 -15.70 -19.13
CA PHE A 206 -7.83 -17.11 -18.81
C PHE A 206 -8.33 -17.94 -19.99
N ASP A 207 -9.17 -17.38 -20.86
CA ASP A 207 -9.70 -18.11 -22.01
C ASP A 207 -8.64 -18.26 -23.12
N GLU A 208 -7.81 -17.24 -23.35
CA GLU A 208 -6.62 -17.35 -24.21
C GLU A 208 -5.62 -18.40 -23.67
N LEU A 209 -5.31 -18.35 -22.37
CA LEU A 209 -4.43 -19.32 -21.72
C LEU A 209 -4.99 -20.76 -21.78
N LYS A 210 -6.29 -20.96 -21.54
CA LYS A 210 -6.92 -22.29 -21.66
C LYS A 210 -6.84 -22.82 -23.09
N ALA A 211 -7.11 -21.98 -24.08
CA ALA A 211 -7.09 -22.37 -25.49
C ALA A 211 -5.71 -22.88 -25.94
N GLY A 212 -4.62 -22.29 -25.44
CA GLY A 212 -3.26 -22.75 -25.73
C GLY A 212 -2.75 -23.87 -24.81
N LEU A 213 -2.91 -23.73 -23.49
CA LEU A 213 -2.27 -24.60 -22.51
C LEU A 213 -2.99 -25.94 -22.31
N VAL A 214 -4.31 -26.02 -22.49
CA VAL A 214 -5.03 -27.30 -22.31
C VAL A 214 -4.66 -28.32 -23.39
N PRO A 215 -4.63 -27.98 -24.70
CA PRO A 215 -4.11 -28.89 -25.73
C PRO A 215 -2.66 -29.30 -25.48
N LEU A 216 -1.78 -28.33 -25.21
CA LEU A 216 -0.36 -28.58 -24.94
C LEU A 216 -0.15 -29.52 -23.74
N LEU A 217 -0.92 -29.34 -22.66
CA LEU A 217 -0.85 -30.22 -21.49
C LEU A 217 -1.32 -31.65 -21.81
N ASN A 218 -2.31 -31.81 -22.69
CA ASN A 218 -2.77 -33.12 -23.12
C ASN A 218 -1.73 -33.82 -24.02
N GLU A 219 -1.08 -33.09 -24.93
CA GLU A 219 0.04 -33.60 -25.74
C GLU A 219 1.24 -34.02 -24.87
N ILE A 220 1.63 -33.19 -23.90
CA ILE A 220 2.70 -33.49 -22.94
C ILE A 220 2.33 -34.73 -22.11
N ARG A 221 1.09 -34.85 -21.62
CA ARG A 221 0.64 -36.03 -20.86
C ARG A 221 0.69 -37.30 -21.70
N GLY A 222 0.21 -37.27 -22.94
CA GLY A 222 0.31 -38.40 -23.87
C GLY A 222 1.77 -38.78 -24.19
N ALA A 223 2.67 -37.81 -24.30
CA ALA A 223 4.10 -38.07 -24.46
C ALA A 223 4.75 -38.66 -23.18
N LEU A 224 4.29 -38.26 -21.99
CA LEU A 224 4.78 -38.78 -20.70
C LEU A 224 4.33 -40.23 -20.42
N GLU A 225 3.27 -40.73 -21.05
CA GLU A 225 2.92 -42.15 -21.01
C GLU A 225 4.04 -43.05 -21.57
N ALA A 226 4.91 -42.53 -22.44
CA ALA A 226 6.11 -43.21 -22.92
C ALA A 226 7.27 -43.24 -21.90
N GLN A 227 7.07 -42.72 -20.69
CA GLN A 227 8.05 -42.67 -19.59
C GLN A 227 9.46 -42.21 -20.01
N PRO A 228 9.60 -41.01 -20.61
CA PRO A 228 10.92 -40.49 -20.98
C PRO A 228 11.80 -40.35 -19.73
N GLU A 229 13.00 -40.95 -19.76
CA GLU A 229 13.92 -40.84 -18.64
C GLU A 229 14.38 -39.39 -18.43
N LEU A 230 14.19 -38.88 -17.21
CA LEU A 230 14.84 -37.64 -16.79
C LEU A 230 16.37 -37.78 -16.95
N PRO A 231 17.06 -36.75 -17.47
CA PRO A 231 18.52 -36.69 -17.46
C PRO A 231 19.08 -37.02 -16.07
N SER A 232 20.16 -37.81 -16.02
CA SER A 232 20.73 -38.28 -14.75
C SER A 232 21.19 -37.16 -13.80
N GLY A 233 21.52 -35.98 -14.32
CA GLY A 233 21.82 -34.78 -13.52
C GLY A 233 20.60 -34.00 -13.02
N LEU A 234 19.38 -34.34 -13.45
CA LEU A 234 18.11 -33.79 -12.95
C LEU A 234 17.40 -34.74 -11.99
N LYS A 235 17.63 -36.06 -12.12
CA LYS A 235 17.32 -37.05 -11.08
C LYS A 235 18.14 -36.71 -9.83
N GLY A 236 17.48 -36.29 -8.75
CA GLY A 236 18.16 -35.89 -7.52
C GLY A 236 19.04 -37.02 -6.96
N SER A 237 20.29 -36.71 -6.60
CA SER A 237 21.04 -37.50 -5.63
C SER A 237 20.43 -37.34 -4.23
N GLU A 238 20.59 -38.32 -3.35
CA GLU A 238 20.00 -38.30 -2.01
C GLU A 238 20.69 -37.33 -1.01
N ASP A 239 21.78 -36.66 -1.41
CA ASP A 239 22.57 -35.73 -0.55
C ASP A 239 23.08 -34.49 -1.33
N TRP A 240 22.23 -33.51 -1.61
CA TRP A 240 22.67 -32.24 -2.22
C TRP A 240 23.25 -31.27 -1.18
N ASP A 241 24.53 -30.90 -1.34
CA ASP A 241 25.21 -29.93 -0.47
C ASP A 241 24.59 -28.52 -0.58
N THR A 242 23.80 -28.15 0.43
CA THR A 242 23.10 -26.87 0.51
C THR A 242 24.03 -25.65 0.54
N LYS A 243 25.32 -25.81 0.92
CA LYS A 243 26.29 -24.72 0.84
C LYS A 243 26.71 -24.44 -0.60
N LYS A 244 26.80 -25.49 -1.43
CA LYS A 244 27.05 -25.34 -2.88
C LYS A 244 25.83 -24.79 -3.61
N GLN A 245 24.62 -25.16 -3.18
CA GLN A 245 23.40 -24.50 -3.65
C GLN A 245 23.44 -23.01 -3.35
N ALA A 246 23.78 -22.62 -2.11
CA ALA A 246 23.86 -21.21 -1.72
C ALA A 246 24.93 -20.41 -2.49
N GLU A 247 26.11 -20.99 -2.69
CA GLU A 247 27.17 -20.38 -3.50
C GLU A 247 26.72 -20.21 -4.97
N LEU A 248 26.12 -21.24 -5.57
CA LEU A 248 25.59 -21.17 -6.93
C LEU A 248 24.46 -20.14 -7.06
N SER A 249 23.51 -20.09 -6.12
CA SER A 249 22.43 -19.11 -6.10
C SER A 249 22.97 -17.67 -6.00
N ARG A 250 24.04 -17.46 -5.22
CA ARG A 250 24.73 -16.17 -5.14
C ARG A 250 25.37 -15.79 -6.49
N GLN A 251 26.09 -16.72 -7.12
CA GLN A 251 26.72 -16.50 -8.43
C GLN A 251 25.69 -16.21 -9.53
N ILE A 252 24.55 -16.92 -9.54
CA ILE A 252 23.45 -16.67 -10.48
C ILE A 252 22.85 -15.27 -10.25
N ALA A 253 22.58 -14.89 -9.00
CA ALA A 253 22.06 -13.56 -8.68
C ALA A 253 23.03 -12.45 -9.14
N GLU A 254 24.33 -12.59 -8.87
CA GLU A 254 25.36 -11.65 -9.32
C GLU A 254 25.46 -11.57 -10.86
N ALA A 255 25.41 -12.73 -11.55
CA ALA A 255 25.43 -12.79 -13.02
C ALA A 255 24.17 -12.18 -13.67
N LEU A 256 23.02 -12.20 -12.98
CA LEU A 256 21.80 -11.50 -13.38
C LEU A 256 21.82 -9.99 -13.06
N GLY A 257 22.88 -9.50 -12.41
CA GLY A 257 23.07 -8.08 -12.08
C GLY A 257 22.56 -7.66 -10.69
N PHE A 258 22.36 -8.60 -9.77
CA PHE A 258 21.98 -8.28 -8.39
C PHE A 258 23.14 -7.61 -7.63
N ASP A 259 22.96 -6.35 -7.24
CA ASP A 259 23.96 -5.56 -6.53
C ASP A 259 23.96 -5.88 -5.01
N PHE A 260 24.92 -6.72 -4.60
CA PHE A 260 25.15 -7.06 -3.20
C PHE A 260 25.70 -5.92 -2.32
N GLN A 261 25.96 -4.72 -2.86
CA GLN A 261 26.18 -3.51 -2.04
C GLN A 261 24.86 -2.81 -1.66
N ARG A 262 23.78 -3.09 -2.41
CA ARG A 262 22.43 -2.51 -2.25
C ARG A 262 21.37 -3.56 -1.89
N GLY A 263 21.82 -4.73 -1.45
CA GLY A 263 20.96 -5.86 -1.19
C GLY A 263 21.68 -7.08 -0.66
N ARG A 264 20.90 -8.12 -0.35
CA ARG A 264 21.41 -9.38 0.22
C ARG A 264 20.49 -10.56 -0.09
N LEU A 265 21.10 -11.74 -0.02
CA LEU A 265 20.44 -13.05 -0.16
C LEU A 265 20.60 -13.79 1.17
N ASP A 266 19.50 -14.11 1.83
CA ASP A 266 19.46 -14.83 3.11
C ASP A 266 18.54 -16.06 3.03
N VAL A 267 18.36 -16.79 4.14
CA VAL A 267 17.50 -17.98 4.22
C VAL A 267 16.25 -17.71 5.07
N SER A 268 15.08 -18.17 4.61
CA SER A 268 13.82 -18.15 5.37
C SER A 268 12.97 -19.39 5.08
N VAL A 269 11.93 -19.63 5.89
CA VAL A 269 11.02 -20.79 5.72
C VAL A 269 10.26 -20.73 4.38
N HIS A 270 9.84 -19.55 3.98
CA HIS A 270 9.23 -19.26 2.68
C HIS A 270 10.05 -18.17 1.98
N PRO A 271 10.50 -18.36 0.73
CA PRO A 271 11.18 -17.34 -0.06
C PRO A 271 10.33 -16.07 -0.23
N PHE A 272 10.94 -14.89 -0.14
CA PHE A 272 10.30 -13.62 -0.45
C PHE A 272 11.32 -12.58 -0.97
N THR A 273 10.82 -11.52 -1.60
CA THR A 273 11.58 -10.29 -1.82
C THR A 273 11.00 -9.20 -0.93
N GLY A 274 11.87 -8.45 -0.27
CA GLY A 274 11.54 -7.36 0.64
C GLY A 274 12.74 -6.43 0.82
N GLY A 275 12.89 -5.86 2.02
CA GLY A 275 13.94 -4.89 2.32
C GLY A 275 13.39 -3.64 2.98
N SER A 276 14.17 -2.55 2.96
CA SER A 276 13.78 -1.28 3.60
C SER A 276 13.70 -0.09 2.63
N ASP A 277 14.37 -0.16 1.48
CA ASP A 277 14.48 0.95 0.52
C ASP A 277 14.86 0.41 -0.87
N PRO A 278 14.64 1.12 -1.99
CA PRO A 278 15.23 0.77 -3.29
C PRO A 278 16.77 0.69 -3.31
N ALA A 279 17.47 1.10 -2.25
CA ALA A 279 18.91 0.87 -2.03
C ALA A 279 19.24 -0.21 -0.97
N ASP A 280 18.24 -0.89 -0.39
CA ASP A 280 18.38 -2.06 0.48
C ASP A 280 17.27 -3.08 0.15
N VAL A 281 17.47 -3.83 -0.95
CA VAL A 281 16.56 -4.86 -1.45
C VAL A 281 17.06 -6.24 -1.02
N ARG A 282 16.22 -7.01 -0.34
CA ARG A 282 16.58 -8.29 0.26
C ARG A 282 15.77 -9.40 -0.37
N ILE A 283 16.44 -10.43 -0.82
CA ILE A 283 15.83 -11.67 -1.30
C ILE A 283 16.11 -12.78 -0.28
N THR A 284 15.18 -13.70 -0.12
CA THR A 284 15.39 -14.91 0.65
C THR A 284 15.08 -16.13 -0.17
N THR A 285 15.70 -17.25 0.18
CA THR A 285 15.40 -18.55 -0.40
C THR A 285 15.49 -19.65 0.68
N ARG A 286 15.35 -20.90 0.28
CA ARG A 286 15.63 -22.09 1.09
C ARG A 286 16.38 -23.11 0.26
N TYR A 287 17.10 -24.00 0.92
CA TYR A 287 17.90 -25.05 0.29
C TYR A 287 17.50 -26.40 0.87
N SER A 288 17.44 -27.40 0.02
CA SER A 288 16.98 -28.74 0.36
C SER A 288 18.03 -29.76 -0.06
N SER A 289 18.40 -30.66 0.86
CA SER A 289 19.28 -31.80 0.58
C SER A 289 18.66 -32.79 -0.40
N ASP A 290 17.34 -32.83 -0.46
CA ASP A 290 16.57 -33.88 -1.11
C ASP A 290 16.08 -33.43 -2.50
N ASN A 291 15.84 -32.12 -2.66
CA ASN A 291 15.37 -31.51 -3.90
C ASN A 291 16.04 -30.15 -4.17
N PRO A 292 17.11 -30.08 -5.00
CA PRO A 292 17.77 -28.81 -5.33
C PRO A 292 16.92 -27.92 -6.26
N TRP A 293 15.78 -28.45 -6.75
CA TRP A 293 14.81 -27.75 -7.58
C TRP A 293 13.60 -27.25 -6.78
N GLU A 294 13.68 -27.21 -5.44
CA GLU A 294 12.59 -26.77 -4.58
C GLU A 294 12.39 -25.25 -4.61
N VAL A 295 11.82 -24.76 -5.73
CA VAL A 295 11.31 -23.40 -5.87
C VAL A 295 9.98 -23.28 -5.11
N CYS A 296 9.76 -22.16 -4.43
CA CYS A 296 8.42 -21.69 -4.04
C CYS A 296 7.93 -20.66 -5.07
#